data_AF-A0A3N7DII5-F1
#
_entry.id   AF-A0A3N7DII5-F1
#
_cell.length_a   1.000
_cell.length_b   1.000
_cell.length_c   1.000
_cell.angle_alpha   90.00
_cell.angle_beta   90.00
_cell.angle_gamma   90.00
#
_symmetry.space_group_name_H-M   'P 1'
#
loop_
_entity.id
_entity.type
_entity.pdbx_description
1 polymer ?
#
loop_
_entity_poly.entity_id
_entity_poly.type
_entity_poly.pdbx_seq_one_letter_code
_entity_poly.pdbx_strand_id
1 'polypeptide(L)'
;MKLAFKFALLAVFCLFVTSSCKKEIDYHPEWDLSTMSGKIDGNLLQCTFASAQFYTLDKKTTIQIIGNKDLKGFGLTIDDFKGIGTYKVVDNNIATYMEGPAGLQDAYYGTSAGIIKVTSYLADKYIKGTFEFKGENIAALASKTITEGQFSISLVPVKLPETNNSTNNLSAKIDGTKIGFTGEASSITSPLGKLLTITTINGDKRLILSVIGYKGLGTYDLANDGTGVYMKDQGPTGSFAAVSGTLVITSEAGNKLKGTFAFKAPNEDGTINTSVDVTEGTFDLPFTKL
;
A
#
# COMPACT_ATOMS: atom_id res chain seq x y z
N MET A 1 -8.44 -62.18 14.69
CA MET A 1 -8.93 -60.81 14.37
C MET A 1 -8.10 -59.69 15.04
N LYS A 2 -6.76 -59.82 15.14
CA LYS A 2 -5.87 -58.78 15.72
C LYS A 2 -4.75 -58.31 14.78
N LEU A 3 -4.63 -58.93 13.60
CA LEU A 3 -3.57 -58.61 12.62
C LEU A 3 -4.03 -57.59 11.57
N ALA A 4 -5.32 -57.61 11.18
CA ALA A 4 -5.88 -56.67 10.21
C ALA A 4 -5.95 -55.21 10.74
N PHE A 5 -6.09 -55.03 12.06
CA PHE A 5 -6.20 -53.70 12.66
C PHE A 5 -4.86 -52.94 12.71
N LYS A 6 -3.72 -53.66 12.74
CA LYS A 6 -2.39 -53.04 12.76
C LYS A 6 -1.93 -52.58 11.37
N PHE A 7 -2.38 -53.23 10.31
CA PHE A 7 -2.10 -52.80 8.93
C PHE A 7 -2.96 -51.62 8.48
N ALA A 8 -4.20 -51.51 8.97
CA ALA A 8 -5.06 -50.36 8.71
C ALA A 8 -4.54 -49.06 9.37
N LEU A 9 -3.93 -49.14 10.56
CA LEU A 9 -3.40 -47.97 11.26
C LEU A 9 -2.12 -47.40 10.59
N LEU A 10 -1.31 -48.26 9.97
CA LEU A 10 -0.08 -47.84 9.26
C LEU A 10 -0.39 -47.15 7.92
N ALA A 11 -1.46 -47.54 7.23
CA ALA A 11 -1.90 -46.90 5.99
C ALA A 11 -2.48 -45.49 6.21
N VAL A 12 -3.05 -45.22 7.38
CA VAL A 12 -3.60 -43.88 7.73
C VAL A 12 -2.48 -42.90 8.09
N PHE A 13 -1.32 -43.36 8.57
CA PHE A 13 -0.18 -42.48 8.90
C PHE A 13 0.57 -41.98 7.65
N CYS A 14 0.54 -42.72 6.53
CA CYS A 14 1.15 -42.28 5.27
C CYS A 14 0.37 -41.18 4.53
N LEU A 15 -0.89 -40.92 4.89
CA LEU A 15 -1.71 -39.87 4.28
C LEU A 15 -1.49 -38.48 4.89
N PHE A 16 -0.75 -38.36 6.00
CA PHE A 16 -0.45 -37.08 6.66
C PHE A 16 0.85 -36.42 6.20
N VAL A 17 1.55 -37.00 5.22
CA VAL A 17 2.71 -36.37 4.57
C VAL A 17 2.31 -35.83 3.20
N THR A 18 1.15 -35.16 3.10
CA THR A 18 1.02 -34.10 2.11
C THR A 18 1.84 -32.93 2.62
N SER A 19 3.15 -33.04 2.34
CA SER A 19 4.02 -31.89 2.16
C SER A 19 3.21 -30.82 1.46
N SER A 20 2.72 -29.84 2.24
CA SER A 20 2.36 -28.55 1.73
C SER A 20 3.64 -28.00 1.12
N CYS A 21 3.90 -28.39 -0.13
CA CYS A 21 4.78 -27.65 -1.00
C CYS A 21 4.22 -26.24 -0.95
N LYS A 22 4.83 -25.37 -0.14
CA LYS A 22 4.91 -23.97 -0.50
C LYS A 22 5.36 -24.04 -1.95
N LYS A 23 4.45 -23.74 -2.89
CA LYS A 23 4.90 -23.49 -4.25
C LYS A 23 5.88 -22.36 -4.06
N GLU A 24 7.17 -22.68 -4.10
CA GLU A 24 8.18 -21.67 -4.30
C GLU A 24 7.72 -20.98 -5.57
N ILE A 25 7.30 -19.74 -5.38
CA ILE A 25 6.92 -18.89 -6.49
C ILE A 25 8.21 -18.77 -7.28
N ASP A 26 8.27 -19.45 -8.42
CA ASP A 26 9.36 -19.35 -9.39
C ASP A 26 9.55 -17.85 -9.62
N TYR A 27 10.59 -17.28 -9.02
CA TYR A 27 10.78 -15.84 -9.00
C TYR A 27 11.47 -15.44 -10.29
N HIS A 28 10.90 -14.43 -10.92
CA HIS A 28 11.28 -13.94 -12.22
C HIS A 28 11.68 -12.46 -12.07
N PRO A 29 12.95 -12.08 -12.34
CA PRO A 29 13.43 -10.70 -12.17
C PRO A 29 12.61 -9.66 -12.95
N GLU A 30 11.96 -10.07 -14.04
CA GLU A 30 11.04 -9.23 -14.80
C GLU A 30 9.77 -8.83 -14.03
N TRP A 31 9.52 -9.40 -12.85
CA TRP A 31 8.46 -8.97 -11.95
C TRP A 31 8.89 -7.86 -11.00
N ASP A 32 10.13 -7.39 -11.00
CA ASP A 32 10.54 -6.33 -10.07
C ASP A 32 10.32 -4.92 -10.61
N LEU A 33 9.99 -4.79 -11.90
CA LEU A 33 9.93 -3.50 -12.59
C LEU A 33 8.52 -3.18 -13.03
N SER A 34 7.92 -2.18 -12.36
CA SER A 34 6.69 -1.55 -12.80
C SER A 34 7.00 -0.41 -13.77
N THR A 35 6.40 -0.45 -14.95
CA THR A 35 6.59 0.54 -16.02
C THR A 35 5.25 0.97 -16.59
N MET A 36 5.16 2.24 -16.99
CA MET A 36 4.02 2.79 -17.71
C MET A 36 4.47 3.92 -18.63
N SER A 37 3.92 3.97 -19.84
CA SER A 37 4.19 5.02 -20.81
C SER A 37 3.03 5.22 -21.77
N GLY A 38 3.03 6.32 -22.49
CA GLY A 38 2.07 6.62 -23.56
C GLY A 38 2.45 7.89 -24.30
N LYS A 39 1.91 8.09 -25.51
CA LYS A 39 2.11 9.31 -26.30
C LYS A 39 0.95 10.26 -26.08
N ILE A 40 1.24 11.52 -25.73
CA ILE A 40 0.29 12.62 -25.63
C ILE A 40 0.48 13.51 -26.84
N ASP A 41 -0.51 13.54 -27.73
CA ASP A 41 -0.43 14.25 -29.01
C ASP A 41 0.86 13.90 -29.78
N GLY A 42 1.22 12.61 -29.77
CA GLY A 42 2.43 12.07 -30.39
C GLY A 42 3.71 12.14 -29.55
N ASN A 43 3.73 12.90 -28.45
CA ASN A 43 4.91 13.05 -27.59
C ASN A 43 4.95 12.00 -26.50
N LEU A 44 6.03 11.20 -26.44
CA LEU A 44 6.18 10.14 -25.46
C LEU A 44 6.37 10.69 -24.04
N LEU A 45 5.52 10.22 -23.12
CA LEU A 45 5.72 10.31 -21.68
C LEU A 45 6.07 8.94 -21.11
N GLN A 46 7.29 8.83 -20.58
CA GLN A 46 7.74 7.66 -19.82
C GLN A 46 7.58 7.95 -18.33
N CYS A 47 6.74 7.19 -17.62
CA CYS A 47 6.57 7.36 -16.18
C CYS A 47 7.81 6.87 -15.43
N THR A 48 8.20 7.58 -14.38
CA THR A 48 9.29 7.19 -13.46
C THR A 48 8.79 6.29 -12.33
N PHE A 49 7.48 6.28 -12.10
CA PHE A 49 6.80 5.41 -11.15
C PHE A 49 5.56 4.81 -11.81
N ALA A 50 5.28 3.55 -11.52
CA ALA A 50 4.01 2.93 -11.89
C ALA A 50 3.59 1.91 -10.82
N SER A 51 2.29 1.82 -10.56
CA SER A 51 1.73 0.91 -9.55
C SER A 51 0.29 0.53 -9.91
N ALA A 52 -0.20 -0.52 -9.27
CA ALA A 52 -1.59 -0.91 -9.34
C ALA A 52 -2.08 -1.30 -7.96
N GLN A 53 -3.37 -1.05 -7.70
CA GLN A 53 -4.03 -1.36 -6.44
C GLN A 53 -5.42 -1.91 -6.71
N PHE A 54 -5.82 -2.86 -5.87
CA PHE A 54 -7.10 -3.55 -5.96
C PHE A 54 -7.97 -3.17 -4.78
N TYR A 55 -9.24 -2.93 -5.05
CA TYR A 55 -10.25 -2.64 -4.04
C TYR A 55 -11.45 -3.55 -4.27
N THR A 56 -12.09 -3.98 -3.19
CA THR A 56 -13.39 -4.66 -3.30
C THR A 56 -14.47 -3.72 -2.79
N LEU A 57 -15.35 -3.28 -3.70
CA LEU A 57 -16.52 -2.47 -3.38
C LEU A 57 -17.76 -3.26 -3.80
N ASP A 58 -18.71 -3.48 -2.89
CA ASP A 58 -19.96 -4.20 -3.17
C ASP A 58 -19.78 -5.55 -3.92
N LYS A 59 -18.78 -6.35 -3.50
CA LYS A 59 -18.40 -7.65 -4.11
C LYS A 59 -17.81 -7.56 -5.53
N LYS A 60 -17.54 -6.35 -6.03
CA LYS A 60 -16.82 -6.13 -7.29
C LYS A 60 -15.38 -5.75 -6.99
N THR A 61 -14.46 -6.36 -7.73
CA THR A 61 -13.05 -5.96 -7.68
C THR A 61 -12.85 -4.79 -8.62
N THR A 62 -12.47 -3.63 -8.09
CA THR A 62 -11.97 -2.50 -8.88
C THR A 62 -10.44 -2.54 -8.87
N ILE A 63 -9.82 -2.31 -10.02
CA ILE A 63 -8.38 -2.07 -10.10
C ILE A 63 -8.12 -0.62 -10.52
N GLN A 64 -7.18 0.02 -9.83
CA GLN A 64 -6.63 1.29 -10.21
C GLN A 64 -5.16 1.12 -10.58
N ILE A 65 -4.75 1.63 -11.73
CA ILE A 65 -3.37 1.61 -12.25
C ILE A 65 -2.93 3.04 -12.44
N ILE A 66 -1.80 3.41 -11.87
CA ILE A 66 -1.28 4.79 -11.91
C ILE A 66 0.16 4.76 -12.38
N GLY A 67 0.50 5.67 -13.28
CA GLY A 67 1.88 5.96 -13.67
C GLY A 67 2.15 7.45 -13.60
N ASN A 68 3.25 7.85 -12.97
CA ASN A 68 3.62 9.26 -12.82
C ASN A 68 5.07 9.51 -13.25
N LYS A 69 5.31 10.69 -13.82
CA LYS A 69 6.60 11.36 -13.97
C LYS A 69 6.46 12.76 -13.38
N ASP A 70 7.08 12.98 -12.23
CA ASP A 70 6.91 14.19 -11.44
C ASP A 70 5.41 14.43 -11.13
N LEU A 71 4.86 15.53 -11.63
CA LEU A 71 3.46 15.93 -11.45
C LEU A 71 2.56 15.57 -12.64
N LYS A 72 3.09 14.85 -13.64
CA LYS A 72 2.37 14.41 -14.83
C LYS A 72 2.18 12.91 -14.80
N GLY A 73 1.11 12.41 -15.39
CA GLY A 73 0.89 10.96 -15.35
C GLY A 73 -0.40 10.49 -15.97
N PHE A 74 -0.61 9.18 -15.86
CA PHE A 74 -1.80 8.50 -16.31
C PHE A 74 -2.45 7.81 -15.11
N GLY A 75 -3.78 7.85 -15.06
CA GLY A 75 -4.58 7.06 -14.13
C GLY A 75 -5.57 6.21 -14.90
N LEU A 76 -5.67 4.93 -14.60
CA LEU A 76 -6.64 4.01 -15.18
C LEU A 76 -7.41 3.36 -14.04
N THR A 77 -8.73 3.30 -14.16
CA THR A 77 -9.62 2.58 -13.24
C THR A 77 -10.47 1.63 -14.05
N ILE A 78 -10.48 0.36 -13.66
CA ILE A 78 -11.34 -0.67 -14.24
C ILE A 78 -12.25 -1.17 -13.12
N ASP A 79 -13.54 -0.86 -13.23
CA ASP A 79 -14.60 -1.40 -12.37
C ASP A 79 -14.92 -2.84 -12.76
N ASP A 80 -15.35 -3.65 -11.79
CA ASP A 80 -15.75 -5.05 -12.00
C ASP A 80 -14.71 -5.86 -12.82
N PHE A 81 -13.44 -5.74 -12.43
CA PHE A 81 -12.30 -6.35 -13.08
C PHE A 81 -12.39 -7.88 -13.12
N LYS A 82 -12.32 -8.45 -14.32
CA LYS A 82 -12.51 -9.89 -14.62
C LYS A 82 -11.26 -10.58 -15.15
N GLY A 83 -10.09 -9.95 -15.04
CA GLY A 83 -8.83 -10.48 -15.56
C GLY A 83 -8.47 -9.95 -16.96
N ILE A 84 -7.90 -10.82 -17.79
CA ILE A 84 -7.49 -10.49 -19.18
C ILE A 84 -8.73 -10.10 -19.98
N GLY A 85 -8.68 -8.98 -20.68
CA GLY A 85 -9.84 -8.45 -21.39
C GLY A 85 -9.66 -7.05 -21.93
N THR A 86 -10.67 -6.60 -22.66
CA THR A 86 -10.77 -5.23 -23.17
C THR A 86 -11.88 -4.51 -22.41
N TYR A 87 -11.51 -3.43 -21.74
CA TYR A 87 -12.37 -2.60 -20.92
C TYR A 87 -12.52 -1.25 -21.61
N LYS A 88 -13.74 -0.91 -22.02
CA LYS A 88 -14.02 0.38 -22.65
C LYS A 88 -13.98 1.48 -21.58
N VAL A 89 -13.43 2.64 -21.90
CA VAL A 89 -13.46 3.84 -21.05
C VAL A 89 -14.83 4.50 -21.17
N VAL A 90 -15.82 3.81 -20.62
CA VAL A 90 -17.22 4.19 -20.47
C VAL A 90 -17.74 3.53 -19.18
N ASP A 91 -18.96 3.88 -18.80
CA ASP A 91 -19.59 3.42 -17.56
C ASP A 91 -18.73 3.84 -16.35
N ASN A 92 -18.28 2.87 -15.54
CA ASN A 92 -17.46 3.10 -14.35
C ASN A 92 -15.95 2.97 -14.63
N ASN A 93 -15.54 2.62 -15.85
CA ASN A 93 -14.13 2.56 -16.21
C ASN A 93 -13.64 3.95 -16.62
N ILE A 94 -12.52 4.38 -16.03
CA ILE A 94 -12.00 5.74 -16.19
C ILE A 94 -10.57 5.66 -16.68
N ALA A 95 -10.20 6.53 -17.62
CA ALA A 95 -8.81 6.82 -17.95
C ALA A 95 -8.58 8.32 -17.78
N THR A 96 -7.46 8.72 -17.22
CA THR A 96 -7.10 10.12 -17.02
C THR A 96 -5.65 10.36 -17.42
N TYR A 97 -5.40 11.56 -17.94
CA TYR A 97 -4.06 12.12 -18.08
C TYR A 97 -3.98 13.40 -17.25
N MET A 98 -2.95 13.51 -16.40
CA MET A 98 -2.65 14.70 -15.61
C MET A 98 -1.45 15.42 -16.23
N GLU A 99 -1.63 16.70 -16.55
CA GLU A 99 -0.57 17.55 -17.13
C GLU A 99 0.25 18.31 -16.07
N GLY A 100 -0.24 18.38 -14.83
CA GLY A 100 0.36 19.14 -13.74
C GLY A 100 -0.43 19.08 -12.42
N PRO A 101 -0.05 19.89 -11.42
CA PRO A 101 -0.60 19.84 -10.07
C PRO A 101 -1.89 20.65 -9.87
N ALA A 102 -2.39 21.38 -10.88
CA ALA A 102 -3.53 22.29 -10.72
C ALA A 102 -4.90 21.57 -10.65
N GLY A 103 -4.89 20.28 -10.30
CA GLY A 103 -6.08 19.46 -10.14
C GLY A 103 -6.91 19.40 -11.41
N LEU A 104 -8.19 19.79 -11.31
CA LEU A 104 -9.14 19.75 -12.44
C LEU A 104 -8.69 20.56 -13.65
N GLN A 105 -7.87 21.61 -13.46
CA GLN A 105 -7.36 22.44 -14.56
C GLN A 105 -6.32 21.72 -15.42
N ASP A 106 -5.67 20.69 -14.90
CA ASP A 106 -4.65 19.90 -15.60
C ASP A 106 -5.13 18.48 -15.95
N ALA A 107 -6.39 18.15 -15.64
CA ALA A 107 -6.94 16.81 -15.78
C ALA A 107 -7.68 16.64 -17.11
N TYR A 108 -7.25 15.66 -17.90
CA TYR A 108 -7.90 15.23 -19.14
C TYR A 108 -8.55 13.88 -18.91
N TYR A 109 -9.88 13.84 -18.89
CA TYR A 109 -10.67 12.64 -18.65
C TYR A 109 -10.99 11.95 -19.97
N GLY A 110 -10.74 10.64 -20.03
CA GLY A 110 -11.10 9.82 -21.17
C GLY A 110 -12.60 9.85 -21.40
N THR A 111 -13.01 10.31 -22.58
CA THR A 111 -14.41 10.25 -23.02
C THR A 111 -14.65 8.97 -23.83
N SER A 112 -15.90 8.76 -24.27
CA SER A 112 -16.52 7.49 -24.72
C SER A 112 -15.87 6.74 -25.90
N ALA A 113 -14.64 7.08 -26.27
CA ALA A 113 -13.84 6.46 -27.31
C ALA A 113 -12.53 5.80 -26.79
N GLY A 114 -12.32 5.70 -25.47
CA GLY A 114 -11.12 5.08 -24.91
C GLY A 114 -11.20 3.56 -24.70
N ILE A 115 -10.05 2.91 -24.68
CA ILE A 115 -9.88 1.48 -24.41
C ILE A 115 -8.73 1.28 -23.42
N ILE A 116 -8.97 0.44 -22.41
CA ILE A 116 -7.94 -0.18 -21.56
C ILE A 116 -7.95 -1.68 -21.86
N LYS A 117 -6.82 -2.24 -22.28
CA LYS A 117 -6.70 -3.66 -22.62
C LYS A 117 -5.71 -4.33 -21.69
N VAL A 118 -6.18 -5.25 -20.87
CA VAL A 118 -5.33 -6.12 -20.05
C VAL A 118 -4.95 -7.33 -20.90
N THR A 119 -3.68 -7.43 -21.27
CA THR A 119 -3.16 -8.48 -22.16
C THR A 119 -2.59 -9.66 -21.40
N SER A 120 -2.17 -9.46 -20.15
CA SER A 120 -1.64 -10.52 -19.30
C SER A 120 -1.90 -10.19 -17.83
N TYR A 121 -2.35 -11.17 -17.06
CA TYR A 121 -2.62 -11.00 -15.64
C TYR A 121 -2.35 -12.31 -14.90
N LEU A 122 -1.56 -12.23 -13.84
CA LEU A 122 -1.37 -13.31 -12.88
C LEU A 122 -1.45 -12.70 -11.48
N ALA A 123 -2.45 -13.12 -10.72
CA ALA A 123 -2.71 -12.65 -9.36
C ALA A 123 -1.44 -12.69 -8.51
N ASP A 124 -1.24 -11.65 -7.70
CA ASP A 124 -0.09 -11.47 -6.80
C ASP A 124 1.29 -11.46 -7.48
N LYS A 125 1.34 -11.39 -8.82
CA LYS A 125 2.59 -11.35 -9.57
C LYS A 125 2.70 -10.16 -10.51
N TYR A 126 1.79 -10.04 -11.48
CA TYR A 126 1.86 -8.96 -12.45
C TYR A 126 0.53 -8.67 -13.15
N ILE A 127 0.42 -7.46 -13.70
CA ILE A 127 -0.58 -7.10 -14.69
C ILE A 127 0.06 -6.29 -15.84
N LYS A 128 -0.27 -6.65 -17.08
CA LYS A 128 0.26 -6.03 -18.29
C LYS A 128 -0.87 -5.66 -19.24
N GLY A 129 -0.68 -4.59 -19.99
CA GLY A 129 -1.70 -4.13 -20.91
C GLY A 129 -1.33 -2.89 -21.69
N THR A 130 -2.31 -2.41 -22.44
CA THR A 130 -2.25 -1.19 -23.25
C THR A 130 -3.44 -0.30 -22.97
N PHE A 131 -3.32 0.98 -23.31
CA PHE A 131 -4.43 1.92 -23.23
C PHE A 131 -4.32 2.98 -24.34
N GLU A 132 -5.48 3.46 -24.77
CA GLU A 132 -5.61 4.60 -25.68
C GLU A 132 -6.91 5.32 -25.36
N PHE A 133 -6.92 6.64 -25.41
CA PHE A 133 -8.14 7.42 -25.21
C PHE A 133 -7.98 8.84 -25.72
N LYS A 134 -9.11 9.49 -26.00
CA LYS A 134 -9.16 10.94 -26.16
C LYS A 134 -9.54 11.54 -24.81
N GLY A 135 -8.65 12.36 -24.25
CA GLY A 135 -8.86 13.03 -22.97
C GLY A 135 -9.44 14.42 -23.19
N GLU A 136 -10.47 14.77 -22.43
CA GLU A 136 -11.09 16.11 -22.42
C GLU A 136 -10.90 16.77 -21.06
N ASN A 137 -10.46 18.02 -21.10
CA ASN A 137 -10.34 18.86 -19.93
C ASN A 137 -11.55 19.80 -19.90
N ILE A 138 -12.44 19.55 -18.94
CA ILE A 138 -13.72 20.25 -18.82
C ILE A 138 -13.50 21.71 -18.39
N ALA A 139 -12.45 21.98 -17.59
CA ALA A 139 -12.18 23.31 -17.06
C ALA A 139 -11.48 24.23 -18.08
N ALA A 140 -10.54 23.68 -18.85
CA ALA A 140 -9.78 24.39 -19.86
C ALA A 140 -10.41 24.34 -21.27
N LEU A 141 -11.50 23.57 -21.45
CA LEU A 141 -12.15 23.33 -22.75
C LEU A 141 -11.17 22.84 -23.84
N ALA A 142 -10.22 21.99 -23.44
CA ALA A 142 -9.16 21.46 -24.30
C ALA A 142 -9.26 19.93 -24.42
N SER A 143 -8.65 19.37 -25.46
CA SER A 143 -8.55 17.91 -25.63
C SER A 143 -7.14 17.48 -25.99
N LYS A 144 -6.76 16.28 -25.55
CA LYS A 144 -5.52 15.61 -25.90
C LYS A 144 -5.80 14.19 -26.39
N THR A 145 -4.96 13.71 -27.31
CA THR A 145 -5.03 12.33 -27.81
C THR A 145 -3.93 11.50 -27.16
N ILE A 146 -4.32 10.46 -26.44
CA ILE A 146 -3.41 9.53 -25.78
C ILE A 146 -3.38 8.23 -26.58
N THR A 147 -2.22 7.91 -27.15
CA THR A 147 -2.01 6.71 -27.97
C THR A 147 -0.80 5.91 -27.49
N GLU A 148 -0.67 4.67 -27.98
CA GLU A 148 0.46 3.79 -27.67
C GLU A 148 0.74 3.65 -26.17
N GLY A 149 -0.32 3.74 -25.36
CA GLY A 149 -0.24 3.57 -23.92
C GLY A 149 0.07 2.12 -23.59
N GLN A 150 1.02 1.88 -22.70
CA GLN A 150 1.39 0.55 -22.23
C GLN A 150 1.69 0.58 -20.73
N PHE A 151 1.38 -0.52 -20.06
CA PHE A 151 1.75 -0.75 -18.67
C PHE A 151 2.21 -2.19 -18.46
N SER A 152 3.19 -2.37 -17.58
CA SER A 152 3.63 -3.65 -17.05
C SER A 152 3.93 -3.43 -15.59
N ILE A 153 3.04 -3.86 -14.70
CA ILE A 153 3.08 -3.57 -13.28
C ILE A 153 3.36 -4.84 -12.51
N SER A 154 4.34 -4.77 -11.62
CA SER A 154 4.54 -5.78 -10.58
C SER A 154 3.42 -5.69 -9.55
N LEU A 155 2.85 -6.85 -9.23
CA LEU A 155 1.94 -7.01 -8.10
C LEU A 155 2.64 -7.72 -6.93
N VAL A 156 3.94 -8.02 -7.07
CA VAL A 156 4.75 -8.55 -5.97
C VAL A 156 5.03 -7.40 -5.01
N PRO A 157 4.66 -7.53 -3.72
CA PRO A 157 4.99 -6.51 -2.74
C PRO A 157 6.50 -6.23 -2.73
N VAL A 158 6.87 -4.95 -2.74
CA VAL A 158 8.27 -4.55 -2.62
C VAL A 158 8.79 -5.05 -1.27
N LYS A 159 9.80 -5.93 -1.30
CA LYS A 159 10.47 -6.37 -0.09
C LYS A 159 11.30 -5.20 0.46
N LEU A 160 10.84 -4.64 1.57
CA LEU A 160 11.65 -3.69 2.33
C LEU A 160 12.66 -4.45 3.20
N PRO A 161 13.79 -3.82 3.58
CA PRO A 161 14.78 -4.45 4.44
C PRO A 161 14.16 -4.87 5.78
N GLU A 162 14.40 -6.11 6.18
CA GLU A 162 14.12 -6.58 7.54
C GLU A 162 15.13 -5.99 8.52
N THR A 163 14.64 -5.37 9.59
CA THR A 163 15.45 -4.76 10.64
C THR A 163 15.25 -5.53 11.93
N ASN A 164 15.87 -6.70 12.03
CA ASN A 164 15.80 -7.54 13.24
C ASN A 164 17.08 -7.45 14.10
N ASN A 165 17.90 -6.40 13.90
CA ASN A 165 19.24 -6.26 14.49
C ASN A 165 19.39 -4.98 15.37
N SER A 166 20.62 -4.73 15.85
CA SER A 166 21.08 -3.63 16.71
C SER A 166 20.81 -2.19 16.21
N THR A 167 20.19 -2.04 15.03
CA THR A 167 19.81 -0.75 14.42
C THR A 167 18.36 -0.37 14.69
N ASN A 168 17.62 -1.18 15.44
CA ASN A 168 16.25 -0.87 15.83
C ASN A 168 16.23 0.33 16.77
N ASN A 169 15.50 1.36 16.37
CA ASN A 169 15.33 2.60 17.11
C ASN A 169 13.88 2.79 17.59
N LEU A 170 13.01 1.82 17.29
CA LEU A 170 11.67 1.65 17.86
C LEU A 170 11.42 0.15 18.14
N SER A 171 10.71 -0.19 19.21
CA SER A 171 10.22 -1.56 19.44
C SER A 171 8.91 -1.57 20.20
N ALA A 172 8.09 -2.60 19.98
CA ALA A 172 6.83 -2.82 20.69
C ALA A 172 6.51 -4.32 20.77
N LYS A 173 5.62 -4.72 21.68
CA LYS A 173 4.98 -6.03 21.66
C LYS A 173 3.69 -5.95 20.86
N ILE A 174 3.60 -6.75 19.79
CA ILE A 174 2.38 -6.96 19.01
C ILE A 174 1.81 -8.32 19.44
N ASP A 175 0.64 -8.30 20.08
CA ASP A 175 0.02 -9.49 20.69
C ASP A 175 0.99 -10.27 21.58
N GLY A 176 1.73 -9.53 22.41
CA GLY A 176 2.73 -10.07 23.33
C GLY A 176 4.09 -10.41 22.70
N THR A 177 4.20 -10.42 21.36
CA THR A 177 5.46 -10.72 20.65
C THR A 177 6.26 -9.45 20.40
N LYS A 178 7.49 -9.37 20.91
CA LYS A 178 8.35 -8.21 20.69
C LYS A 178 8.82 -8.13 19.22
N ILE A 179 8.58 -6.98 18.59
CA ILE A 179 9.02 -6.63 17.25
C ILE A 179 9.82 -5.32 17.33
N GLY A 180 10.97 -5.27 16.66
CA GLY A 180 11.75 -4.05 16.49
C GLY A 180 11.53 -3.45 15.10
N PHE A 181 11.72 -2.14 15.00
CA PHE A 181 11.61 -1.38 13.76
C PHE A 181 12.74 -0.35 13.66
N THR A 182 13.08 0.02 12.43
CA THR A 182 13.91 1.19 12.16
C THR A 182 13.07 2.27 11.47
N GLY A 183 13.22 3.51 11.90
CA GLY A 183 12.53 4.63 11.28
C GLY A 183 13.05 5.98 11.72
N GLU A 184 12.25 7.01 11.45
CA GLU A 184 12.53 8.39 11.80
C GLU A 184 11.26 9.10 12.23
N ALA A 185 11.44 10.21 12.95
CA ALA A 185 10.39 11.14 13.28
C ALA A 185 10.58 12.43 12.49
N SER A 186 9.49 13.04 12.04
CA SER A 186 9.50 14.39 11.51
C SER A 186 8.32 15.19 12.02
N SER A 187 8.48 16.50 12.11
CA SER A 187 7.35 17.39 12.32
C SER A 187 7.31 18.46 11.23
N ILE A 188 6.11 18.73 10.72
CA ILE A 188 5.87 19.72 9.68
C ILE A 188 4.83 20.73 10.15
N THR A 189 4.94 21.98 9.71
CA THR A 189 3.88 22.97 9.94
C THR A 189 2.84 22.89 8.83
N SER A 190 1.58 22.62 9.18
CA SER A 190 0.45 22.58 8.26
C SER A 190 -0.62 23.62 8.64
N PRO A 191 -1.58 23.93 7.75
CA PRO A 191 -2.74 24.76 8.10
C PRO A 191 -3.57 24.23 9.28
N LEU A 192 -3.48 22.92 9.58
CA LEU A 192 -4.17 22.26 10.68
C LEU A 192 -3.35 22.25 11.99
N GLY A 193 -2.19 22.91 11.99
CA GLY A 193 -1.23 22.90 13.10
C GLY A 193 0.03 22.08 12.79
N LYS A 194 0.89 21.93 13.79
CA LYS A 194 2.09 21.10 13.67
C LYS A 194 1.70 19.63 13.63
N LEU A 195 2.10 18.93 12.58
CA LEU A 195 1.90 17.49 12.44
C LEU A 195 3.20 16.79 12.81
N LEU A 196 3.15 15.90 13.80
CA LEU A 196 4.22 14.94 14.08
C LEU A 196 3.91 13.64 13.34
N THR A 197 4.92 13.06 12.70
CA THR A 197 4.85 11.75 12.07
C THR A 197 6.07 10.92 12.47
N ILE A 198 5.85 9.70 12.92
CA ILE A 198 6.85 8.66 13.14
C ILE A 198 6.56 7.58 12.12
N THR A 199 7.53 7.29 11.25
CA THR A 199 7.39 6.27 10.21
C THR A 199 8.48 5.24 10.39
N THR A 200 8.09 3.96 10.52
CA THR A 200 9.05 2.87 10.74
C THR A 200 8.78 1.67 9.85
N ILE A 201 9.84 0.89 9.60
CA ILE A 201 9.84 -0.30 8.75
C ILE A 201 10.51 -1.48 9.47
N ASN A 202 10.03 -2.70 9.20
CA ASN A 202 10.75 -3.95 9.43
C ASN A 202 10.24 -5.01 8.44
N GLY A 203 10.92 -5.16 7.30
CA GLY A 203 10.44 -6.03 6.22
C GLY A 203 9.11 -5.52 5.70
N ASP A 204 8.11 -6.42 5.60
CA ASP A 204 6.75 -6.04 5.19
C ASP A 204 5.96 -5.33 6.29
N LYS A 205 6.47 -5.29 7.53
CA LYS A 205 5.79 -4.68 8.67
C LYS A 205 6.03 -3.18 8.74
N ARG A 206 5.01 -2.44 9.19
CA ARG A 206 5.10 -1.00 9.47
C ARG A 206 4.53 -0.68 10.83
N LEU A 207 5.09 0.34 11.45
CA LEU A 207 4.43 1.03 12.56
C LEU A 207 4.53 2.53 12.32
N ILE A 208 3.38 3.18 12.24
CA ILE A 208 3.26 4.61 11.95
C ILE A 208 2.50 5.23 13.12
N LEU A 209 3.02 6.34 13.66
CA LEU A 209 2.32 7.14 14.66
C LEU A 209 2.23 8.55 14.13
N SER A 210 1.08 9.19 14.25
CA SER A 210 0.92 10.59 13.88
C SER A 210 0.08 11.34 14.89
N VAL A 211 0.40 12.62 15.10
CA VAL A 211 -0.31 13.53 16.00
C VAL A 211 -0.48 14.87 15.32
N ILE A 212 -1.72 15.35 15.25
CA ILE A 212 -2.08 16.68 14.78
C ILE A 212 -2.00 17.64 15.97
N GLY A 213 -1.51 18.85 15.73
CA GLY A 213 -1.36 19.86 16.78
C GLY A 213 -0.28 19.51 17.81
N TYR A 214 0.82 18.89 17.36
CA TYR A 214 1.97 18.52 18.18
C TYR A 214 2.56 19.71 18.94
N LYS A 215 2.67 19.59 20.28
CA LYS A 215 3.08 20.67 21.21
C LYS A 215 4.44 20.40 21.89
N GLY A 216 5.15 19.35 21.51
CA GLY A 216 6.41 18.93 22.14
C GLY A 216 6.20 17.80 23.16
N LEU A 217 6.88 17.87 24.30
CA LEU A 217 6.78 16.87 25.36
C LEU A 217 5.35 16.75 25.89
N GLY A 218 4.91 15.53 26.19
CA GLY A 218 3.57 15.28 26.72
C GLY A 218 2.97 13.96 26.28
N THR A 219 1.73 13.74 26.71
CA THR A 219 0.92 12.58 26.33
C THR A 219 -0.14 13.01 25.32
N TYR A 220 -0.28 12.23 24.27
CA TYR A 220 -1.24 12.41 23.19
C TYR A 220 -2.14 11.19 23.12
N ASP A 221 -3.44 11.44 22.97
CA ASP A 221 -4.43 10.38 22.77
C ASP A 221 -4.44 10.00 21.29
N LEU A 222 -4.08 8.75 20.98
CA LEU A 222 -4.00 8.29 19.59
C LEU A 222 -5.38 8.13 18.93
N ALA A 223 -6.48 8.13 19.67
CA ALA A 223 -7.82 8.10 19.08
C ALA A 223 -8.36 9.50 18.77
N ASN A 224 -7.92 10.52 19.52
CA ASN A 224 -8.49 11.86 19.47
C ASN A 224 -7.54 12.91 18.88
N ASP A 225 -6.24 12.81 19.18
CA ASP A 225 -5.22 13.77 18.77
C ASP A 225 -4.41 13.30 17.54
N GLY A 226 -4.60 12.06 17.11
CA GLY A 226 -3.69 11.41 16.18
C GLY A 226 -4.18 10.08 15.63
N THR A 227 -3.23 9.22 15.28
CA THR A 227 -3.48 7.84 14.89
C THR A 227 -2.24 6.99 15.15
N GLY A 228 -2.46 5.71 15.48
CA GLY A 228 -1.43 4.68 15.50
C GLY A 228 -1.80 3.59 14.51
N VAL A 229 -0.91 3.26 13.59
CA VAL A 229 -1.13 2.25 12.57
C VAL A 229 -0.08 1.17 12.69
N TYR A 230 -0.51 -0.09 12.67
CA TYR A 230 0.36 -1.24 12.52
C TYR A 230 0.00 -1.98 11.24
N MET A 231 0.99 -2.25 10.40
CA MET A 231 0.84 -3.13 9.25
C MET A 231 1.67 -4.39 9.49
N LYS A 232 1.05 -5.56 9.43
CA LYS A 232 1.72 -6.86 9.49
C LYS A 232 2.31 -7.26 8.12
N ASP A 233 1.61 -6.87 7.07
CA ASP A 233 1.93 -7.07 5.67
C ASP A 233 1.31 -5.93 4.85
N GLN A 234 1.50 -5.96 3.52
CA GLN A 234 0.98 -4.93 2.61
C GLN A 234 -0.45 -5.24 2.11
N GLY A 235 -1.14 -6.23 2.70
CA GLY A 235 -2.48 -6.65 2.31
C GLY A 235 -3.58 -6.14 3.26
N PRO A 236 -4.86 -6.24 2.86
CA PRO A 236 -6.01 -5.80 3.67
C PRO A 236 -6.09 -6.50 5.04
N THR A 237 -5.75 -7.79 5.08
CA THR A 237 -5.73 -8.58 6.33
C THR A 237 -4.67 -8.14 7.32
N GLY A 238 -3.69 -7.35 6.87
CA GLY A 238 -2.54 -6.94 7.65
C GLY A 238 -2.58 -5.48 8.12
N SER A 239 -3.62 -4.70 7.80
CA SER A 239 -3.69 -3.26 8.14
C SER A 239 -4.57 -3.00 9.37
N PHE A 240 -4.02 -2.35 10.39
CA PHE A 240 -4.69 -2.10 11.66
C PHE A 240 -4.51 -0.64 12.10
N ALA A 241 -5.60 0.04 12.48
CA ALA A 241 -5.57 1.42 12.95
C ALA A 241 -6.13 1.57 14.37
N ALA A 242 -5.49 2.43 15.16
CA ALA A 242 -5.80 2.63 16.57
C ALA A 242 -7.21 3.20 16.76
N VAL A 243 -7.97 2.57 17.65
CA VAL A 243 -9.24 3.11 18.19
C VAL A 243 -9.12 3.60 19.63
N SER A 244 -7.99 3.30 20.26
CA SER A 244 -7.62 3.76 21.60
C SER A 244 -6.12 3.62 21.77
N GLY A 245 -5.52 4.48 22.58
CA GLY A 245 -4.10 4.37 22.89
C GLY A 245 -3.47 5.70 23.22
N THR A 246 -2.19 5.66 23.57
CA THR A 246 -1.42 6.83 23.94
C THR A 246 -0.07 6.83 23.27
N LEU A 247 0.38 8.01 22.87
CA LEU A 247 1.77 8.32 22.53
C LEU A 247 2.30 9.29 23.58
N VAL A 248 3.42 8.94 24.23
CA VAL A 248 4.07 9.77 25.24
C VAL A 248 5.42 10.21 24.71
N ILE A 249 5.63 11.51 24.57
CA ILE A 249 6.90 12.12 24.19
C ILE A 249 7.65 12.53 25.46
N THR A 250 8.77 11.87 25.71
CA THR A 250 9.57 12.05 26.93
C THR A 250 10.82 12.90 26.71
N SER A 251 11.31 13.01 25.46
CA SER A 251 12.47 13.85 25.13
C SER A 251 12.42 14.33 23.69
N GLU A 252 12.80 15.59 23.50
CA GLU A 252 13.01 16.22 22.20
C GLU A 252 14.29 17.07 22.29
N ALA A 253 15.44 16.44 22.03
CA ALA A 253 16.74 17.08 22.20
C ALA A 253 17.79 16.46 21.28
N GLY A 254 18.74 17.26 20.79
CA GLY A 254 19.88 16.77 20.01
C GLY A 254 19.48 16.02 18.73
N ASN A 255 18.50 16.56 17.98
CA ASN A 255 17.91 15.94 16.78
C ASN A 255 17.38 14.52 17.01
N LYS A 256 16.92 14.25 18.24
CA LYS A 256 16.29 12.99 18.62
C LYS A 256 14.95 13.23 19.28
N LEU A 257 14.03 12.30 19.03
CA LEU A 257 12.73 12.21 19.68
C LEU A 257 12.67 10.87 20.43
N LYS A 258 12.30 10.91 21.71
CA LYS A 258 12.15 9.72 22.54
C LYS A 258 10.76 9.66 23.15
N GLY A 259 10.28 8.45 23.37
CA GLY A 259 8.97 8.26 23.93
C GLY A 259 8.55 6.81 24.06
N THR A 260 7.30 6.65 24.48
CA THR A 260 6.63 5.37 24.60
C THR A 260 5.26 5.43 23.94
N PHE A 261 4.69 4.27 23.61
CA PHE A 261 3.34 4.19 23.07
C PHE A 261 2.68 2.84 23.38
N ALA A 262 1.36 2.82 23.37
CA ALA A 262 0.55 1.62 23.40
C ALA A 262 -0.82 1.93 22.79
N PHE A 263 -1.40 1.01 22.04
CA PHE A 263 -2.71 1.18 21.42
C PHE A 263 -3.37 -0.16 21.10
N LYS A 264 -4.70 -0.13 20.96
CA LYS A 264 -5.49 -1.23 20.40
C LYS A 264 -5.97 -0.84 19.02
N ALA A 265 -5.76 -1.73 18.04
CA ALA A 265 -6.07 -1.46 16.66
C ALA A 265 -6.85 -2.61 16.00
N PRO A 266 -8.16 -2.46 15.75
CA PRO A 266 -8.88 -3.35 14.85
C PRO A 266 -8.35 -3.25 13.41
N ASN A 267 -8.67 -4.26 12.60
CA ASN A 267 -8.39 -4.22 11.17
C ASN A 267 -9.14 -3.05 10.51
N GLU A 268 -8.49 -2.36 9.57
CA GLU A 268 -9.09 -1.23 8.87
C GLU A 268 -10.20 -1.64 7.89
N ASP A 269 -10.13 -2.88 7.37
CA ASP A 269 -11.24 -3.49 6.66
C ASP A 269 -12.29 -3.96 7.69
N GLY A 270 -13.36 -3.18 7.83
CA GLY A 270 -14.45 -3.47 8.75
C GLY A 270 -15.20 -4.79 8.49
N THR A 271 -14.93 -5.47 7.38
CA THR A 271 -15.43 -6.84 7.12
C THR A 271 -14.55 -7.92 7.76
N ILE A 272 -13.31 -7.58 8.15
CA ILE A 272 -12.35 -8.47 8.79
C ILE A 272 -12.36 -8.22 10.29
N ASN A 273 -12.97 -9.14 11.05
CA ASN A 273 -13.11 -9.01 12.50
C ASN A 273 -11.84 -9.50 13.24
N THR A 274 -10.71 -8.84 13.02
CA THR A 274 -9.45 -9.07 13.74
C THR A 274 -8.94 -7.77 14.35
N SER A 275 -8.09 -7.88 15.37
CA SER A 275 -7.48 -6.75 16.07
C SER A 275 -6.11 -7.14 16.58
N VAL A 276 -5.24 -6.15 16.75
CA VAL A 276 -3.94 -6.29 17.40
C VAL A 276 -3.87 -5.43 18.67
N ASP A 277 -3.17 -5.94 19.68
CA ASP A 277 -2.79 -5.20 20.87
C ASP A 277 -1.31 -4.80 20.76
N VAL A 278 -1.05 -3.50 20.66
CA VAL A 278 0.29 -2.93 20.62
C VAL A 278 0.64 -2.39 22.00
N THR A 279 1.61 -3.01 22.64
CA THR A 279 2.00 -2.74 24.03
C THR A 279 3.50 -2.53 24.16
N GLU A 280 3.93 -1.93 25.27
CA GLU A 280 5.37 -1.73 25.57
C GLU A 280 6.14 -1.04 24.43
N GLY A 281 5.49 -0.14 23.70
CA GLY A 281 6.10 0.63 22.63
C GLY A 281 7.13 1.60 23.20
N THR A 282 8.32 1.62 22.63
CA THR A 282 9.45 2.49 23.00
C THR A 282 10.20 2.95 21.76
N PHE A 283 10.73 4.17 21.76
CA PHE A 283 11.54 4.66 20.64
C PHE A 283 12.59 5.72 21.05
N ASP A 284 13.66 5.80 20.27
CA ASP A 284 14.73 6.80 20.30
C ASP A 284 15.16 7.09 18.85
N LEU A 285 14.39 7.97 18.20
CA LEU A 285 14.44 8.19 16.76
C LEU A 285 15.24 9.44 16.39
N PRO A 286 15.91 9.47 15.23
CA PRO A 286 16.26 10.72 14.58
C PRO A 286 15.01 11.59 14.41
N PHE A 287 15.15 12.89 14.61
CA PHE A 287 14.04 13.84 14.53
C PHE A 287 14.37 15.07 13.70
N THR A 288 13.56 15.30 12.67
CA THR A 288 13.69 16.44 11.77
C THR A 288 12.49 17.37 11.86
N LYS A 289 12.74 18.69 11.92
CA LYS A 289 11.70 19.71 11.82
C LYS A 289 11.74 20.30 10.42
N LEU A 290 10.65 20.20 9.68
CA LEU A 290 10.50 20.71 8.32
C LEU A 290 9.58 21.94 8.30
#